data_AF-A0A1K1QBE4-F1
#
_entry.id   AF-A0A1K1QBE4-F1
#
_cell.length_a   1.000
_cell.length_b   1.000
_cell.length_c   1.000
_cell.angle_alpha   90.00
_cell.angle_beta   90.00
_cell.angle_gamma   90.00
#
_symmetry.space_group_name_H-M   'P 1'
#
loop_
_entity.id
_entity.type
_entity.pdbx_description
1 polymer ?
#
loop_
_entity_poly.entity_id
_entity_poly.type
_entity_poly.pdbx_seq_one_letter_code
_entity_poly.pdbx_strand_id
1 'polypeptide(L)'
;MRGRFCASSRRETPWHANATLSQYPGVMELAQRIEPDRRRLTHWWSDTPIEELARMTPNELAAAGQSDLLERFLQSILHGERD
;
A
#
# COMPACT_ATOMS: atom_id res chain seq x y z
N MET A 1 41.69 -14.24 -21.41
CA MET A 1 41.65 -13.03 -20.55
C MET A 1 40.31 -12.34 -20.76
N ARG A 2 39.57 -12.08 -19.66
CA ARG A 2 38.53 -11.03 -19.46
C ARG A 2 37.38 -10.99 -20.48
N GLY A 3 36.11 -11.11 -20.15
CA GLY A 3 35.36 -11.09 -18.90
C GLY A 3 33.91 -10.83 -19.31
N ARG A 4 33.01 -11.75 -18.94
CA ARG A 4 31.58 -11.70 -19.21
C ARG A 4 31.01 -10.45 -18.51
N PHE A 5 30.54 -9.46 -19.26
CA PHE A 5 29.77 -8.36 -18.67
C PHE A 5 28.36 -8.84 -18.35
N CYS A 6 28.22 -9.44 -17.17
CA CYS A 6 26.94 -9.51 -16.47
C CYS A 6 26.58 -8.07 -16.05
N ALA A 7 25.85 -7.35 -16.89
CA ALA A 7 25.07 -6.20 -16.42
C ALA A 7 23.81 -6.72 -15.71
N SER A 8 24.01 -7.44 -14.61
CA SER A 8 23.00 -7.57 -13.57
C SER A 8 22.96 -6.22 -12.87
N SER A 9 22.40 -5.22 -13.55
CA SER A 9 21.99 -3.97 -12.91
C SER A 9 20.91 -4.36 -11.91
N ARG A 10 21.41 -4.64 -10.72
CA ARG A 10 20.76 -4.68 -9.42
C ARG A 10 19.49 -3.82 -9.53
N ARG A 11 18.32 -4.46 -9.51
CA ARG A 11 17.07 -3.76 -9.23
C ARG A 11 17.24 -3.23 -7.81
N GLU A 12 17.75 -2.01 -7.70
CA GLU A 12 17.64 -1.22 -6.49
C GLU A 12 16.17 -0.82 -6.41
N THR A 13 15.36 -1.76 -5.98
CA THR A 13 14.00 -1.48 -5.53
C THR A 13 14.18 -0.72 -4.22
N PRO A 14 13.81 0.56 -4.13
CA PRO A 14 13.87 1.28 -2.88
C PRO A 14 12.67 0.83 -2.05
N TRP A 15 12.78 -0.29 -1.34
CA TRP A 15 11.71 -0.83 -0.46
C TRP A 15 11.41 0.06 0.77
N HIS A 16 11.90 1.30 0.78
CA HIS A 16 11.63 2.29 1.82
C HIS A 16 11.27 3.66 1.22
N ALA A 17 10.61 3.70 0.07
CA ALA A 17 9.78 4.86 -0.23
C ALA A 17 8.60 4.80 0.73
N ASN A 18 8.63 5.56 1.82
CA ASN A 18 7.46 5.79 2.67
C ASN A 18 6.36 6.40 1.78
N ALA A 19 5.43 5.56 1.32
CA ALA A 19 4.29 5.98 0.55
C ALA A 19 3.39 6.80 1.48
N THR A 20 3.40 8.11 1.31
CA THR A 20 2.55 8.97 2.14
C THR A 20 1.11 8.84 1.68
N LEU A 21 0.18 8.86 2.64
CA LEU A 21 -1.28 8.83 2.39
C LEU A 21 -1.70 9.81 1.28
N SER A 22 -1.02 10.95 1.21
CA SER A 22 -1.29 12.04 0.26
C SER A 22 -0.92 11.75 -1.19
N GLN A 23 -0.11 10.71 -1.47
CA GLN A 23 0.25 10.32 -2.84
C GLN A 23 -0.88 9.55 -3.55
N TYR A 24 -1.88 9.06 -2.81
CA TYR A 24 -2.96 8.23 -3.32
C TYR A 24 -4.32 8.86 -2.97
N PRO A 25 -4.76 9.90 -3.71
CA PRO A 25 -5.94 10.67 -3.35
C PRO A 25 -7.23 9.84 -3.29
N GLY A 26 -7.40 8.87 -4.20
CA GLY A 26 -8.58 7.98 -4.19
C GLY A 26 -8.62 7.04 -2.98
N VAL A 27 -7.49 6.41 -2.65
CA VAL A 27 -7.36 5.57 -1.45
C VAL A 27 -7.60 6.38 -0.17
N MET A 28 -7.05 7.59 -0.12
CA MET A 28 -7.21 8.49 1.02
C MET A 28 -8.66 8.97 1.20
N GLU A 29 -9.40 9.19 0.13
CA GLU A 29 -10.83 9.53 0.19
C GLU A 29 -11.66 8.37 0.73
N LEU A 30 -11.46 7.16 0.21
CA LEU A 30 -12.19 5.97 0.66
C LEU A 30 -11.87 5.63 2.11
N ALA A 31 -10.60 5.70 2.50
CA ALA A 31 -10.19 5.40 3.86
C ALA A 31 -10.74 6.42 4.88
N GLN A 32 -10.82 7.71 4.51
CA GLN A 32 -11.47 8.73 5.35
C GLN A 32 -12.99 8.54 5.49
N ARG A 33 -13.65 7.97 4.46
CA ARG A 33 -15.08 7.64 4.54
C ARG A 33 -15.35 6.48 5.50
N ILE A 34 -14.40 5.55 5.64
CA ILE A 34 -14.48 4.42 6.57
C ILE A 34 -14.10 4.87 7.99
N GLU A 35 -12.96 5.54 8.15
CA GLU A 35 -12.44 6.02 9.43
C GLU A 35 -12.15 7.53 9.31
N PRO A 36 -13.07 8.40 9.77
CA PRO A 36 -12.88 9.84 9.72
C PRO A 36 -11.86 10.35 10.74
N ASP A 37 -11.50 9.58 11.79
CA ASP A 37 -10.46 9.97 12.73
C ASP A 37 -9.07 9.84 12.07
N ARG A 38 -8.48 10.99 11.77
CA ARG A 38 -7.17 11.09 11.12
C ARG A 38 -6.05 10.40 11.90
N ARG A 39 -6.08 10.37 13.24
CA ARG A 39 -5.06 9.67 14.04
C ARG A 39 -5.19 8.17 13.86
N ARG A 40 -6.42 7.64 13.94
CA ARG A 40 -6.70 6.21 13.74
C ARG A 40 -6.38 5.77 12.32
N LEU A 41 -6.72 6.60 11.33
CA LEU A 41 -6.38 6.36 9.93
C LEU A 41 -4.87 6.32 9.70
N THR A 42 -4.10 7.24 10.29
CA THR A 42 -2.63 7.26 10.15
C THR A 42 -1.98 6.04 10.80
N HIS A 43 -2.47 5.65 11.98
CA HIS A 43 -2.03 4.44 12.66
C HIS A 43 -2.37 3.19 11.85
N TRP A 44 -3.59 3.10 11.32
CA TRP A 44 -4.00 1.99 10.46
C TRP A 44 -3.14 1.89 9.20
N TRP A 45 -2.84 3.02 8.55
CA TRP A 45 -2.02 3.07 7.33
C TRP A 45 -0.62 2.47 7.51
N SER A 46 -0.01 2.70 8.68
CA SER A 46 1.41 2.44 8.91
C SER A 46 1.67 1.20 9.76
N ASP A 47 0.75 0.86 10.68
CA ASP A 47 0.99 -0.13 11.73
C ASP A 47 0.00 -1.29 11.72
N THR A 48 -1.08 -1.23 10.93
CA THR A 48 -2.11 -2.28 10.92
C THR A 48 -2.02 -3.11 9.63
N PRO A 49 -1.52 -4.35 9.71
CA PRO A 49 -1.49 -5.24 8.55
C PRO A 49 -2.91 -5.67 8.16
N ILE A 50 -3.17 -5.76 6.86
CA ILE A 50 -4.42 -6.26 6.30
C ILE A 50 -4.26 -7.75 6.04
N GLU A 51 -4.95 -8.59 6.81
CA GLU A 51 -4.84 -10.05 6.76
C GLU A 51 -5.18 -10.59 5.35
N GLU A 52 -6.19 -10.00 4.70
CA GLU A 52 -6.68 -10.35 3.38
C GLU A 52 -5.71 -9.96 2.25
N LEU A 53 -4.78 -9.04 2.50
CA LEU A 53 -3.79 -8.54 1.54
C LEU A 53 -2.37 -8.95 1.95
N ALA A 54 -2.19 -10.26 2.13
CA ALA A 54 -0.91 -10.88 2.48
C ALA A 54 -0.26 -10.34 3.76
N ARG A 55 -1.08 -9.84 4.71
CA ARG A 55 -0.64 -9.23 5.97
C ARG A 55 0.26 -8.00 5.77
N MET A 56 0.11 -7.32 4.63
CA MET A 56 0.82 -6.06 4.36
C MET A 56 0.01 -4.88 4.89
N THR A 57 0.71 -3.85 5.36
CA THR A 57 0.09 -2.58 5.71
C THR A 57 -0.31 -1.82 4.44
N PRO A 58 -1.29 -0.91 4.52
CA PRO A 58 -1.64 -0.01 3.43
C PRO A 58 -0.44 0.75 2.86
N ASN A 59 0.49 1.21 3.72
CA ASN A 59 1.73 1.86 3.32
C ASN A 59 2.62 0.94 2.47
N GLU A 60 2.80 -0.31 2.90
CA GLU A 60 3.61 -1.29 2.15
C GLU A 60 2.97 -1.65 0.80
N LEU A 61 1.65 -1.80 0.76
CA LEU A 61 0.91 -2.05 -0.48
C LEU A 61 1.04 -0.88 -1.47
N ALA A 62 0.91 0.35 -0.96
CA ALA A 62 1.09 1.56 -1.75
C ALA A 62 2.53 1.66 -2.29
N ALA A 63 3.54 1.44 -1.44
CA ALA A 63 4.95 1.43 -1.82
C ALA A 63 5.29 0.31 -2.83
N ALA A 64 4.58 -0.82 -2.78
CA ALA A 64 4.71 -1.91 -3.74
C ALA A 64 3.99 -1.63 -5.09
N GLY A 65 3.34 -0.47 -5.25
CA GLY A 65 2.55 -0.14 -6.44
C GLY A 65 1.23 -0.92 -6.53
N GLN A 66 0.76 -1.49 -5.43
CA GLN A 66 -0.46 -2.29 -5.33
C GLN A 66 -1.65 -1.47 -4.81
N SER A 67 -1.66 -0.16 -5.06
CA SER A 67 -2.71 0.75 -4.63
C SER A 67 -4.09 0.36 -5.15
N ASP A 68 -4.18 -0.24 -6.33
CA ASP A 68 -5.45 -0.70 -6.91
C ASP A 68 -6.10 -1.83 -6.09
N LEU A 69 -5.29 -2.74 -5.52
CA LEU A 69 -5.77 -3.81 -4.65
C LEU A 69 -6.30 -3.23 -3.34
N LEU A 70 -5.55 -2.27 -2.77
CA LEU A 70 -5.95 -1.56 -1.57
C LEU A 70 -7.25 -0.76 -1.80
N GLU A 71 -7.40 -0.11 -2.95
CA GLU A 71 -8.61 0.63 -3.31
C GLU A 71 -9.84 -0.29 -3.38
N ARG A 72 -9.72 -1.42 -4.09
CA ARG A 72 -10.81 -2.43 -4.18
C ARG A 72 -11.18 -3.00 -2.82
N PHE A 73 -10.20 -3.24 -1.96
CA PHE A 73 -10.44 -3.70 -0.59
C PHE A 73 -11.20 -2.66 0.24
N LEU A 74 -10.84 -1.38 0.14
CA LEU A 74 -11.58 -0.32 0.83
C LEU A 74 -13.01 -0.16 0.27
N GLN A 75 -13.19 -0.34 -1.04
CA GLN A 75 -14.52 -0.36 -1.66
C GLN A 75 -15.37 -1.52 -1.13
N SER A 76 -14.83 -2.74 -1.02
CA SER A 76 -15.60 -3.88 -0.50
C SER A 76 -16.03 -3.67 0.96
N ILE A 77 -15.16 -3.06 1.79
CA ILE A 77 -15.51 -2.64 3.15
C ILE A 77 -16.67 -1.62 3.14
N LEU A 78 -16.59 -0.60 2.28
CA LEU A 78 -17.63 0.45 2.18
C LEU A 78 -18.98 -0.10 1.71
N HIS A 79 -18.97 -1.07 0.80
CA HIS A 79 -20.19 -1.68 0.27
C HIS A 79 -20.73 -2.81 1.14
N GLY A 80 -19.99 -3.23 2.18
CA GLY A 80 -20.38 -4.33 3.05
C GLY A 80 -20.32 -5.70 2.36
N GLU A 81 -19.62 -5.81 1.22
CA GLU A 81 -19.40 -7.04 0.47
C GLU A 81 -18.30 -7.88 1.13
N ARG A 82 -18.50 -8.20 2.42
CA ARG A 82 -17.74 -9.25 3.09
C ARG A 82 -18.31 -10.59 2.64
N ASP A 83 -17.74 -11.16 1.58
CA ASP A 83 -17.87 -12.59 1.26
C ASP A 83 -16.81 -13.39 2.04
#